data_AF-A0A965YAS9-F1
#
_entry.id   AF-A0A965YAS9-F1
#
_cell.length_a   1.000
_cell.length_b   1.000
_cell.length_c   1.000
_cell.angle_alpha   90.00
_cell.angle_beta   90.00
_cell.angle_gamma   90.00
#
_symmetry.space_group_name_H-M   'P 1'
#
loop_
_entity.id
_entity.type
_entity.pdbx_description
1 polymer ?
#
loop_
_entity_poly.entity_id
_entity_poly.type
_entity_poly.pdbx_seq_one_letter_code
_entity_poly.pdbx_strand_id
1 'polypeptide(L)'
;MGIIIFLTISIFALFLGNFTLLFILFSWIGALLGFLKFNKFPSKIFPGDIITLVNGALVGVCAIVLNLEILVAFVILLFIIEFIIKAKHKFKTECFGIIKKNNVILPNPKGGSLIHFVLKLGNFTEQKLVFTFYLLQTLISVIAVVLFFIIYF
;
A
#
# COMPACT_ATOMS: atom_id res chain seq x y z
N MET A 1 4.44 -1.57 -0.74
CA MET A 1 3.31 -0.62 -0.62
C MET A 1 3.62 0.46 0.39
N GLY A 2 3.69 0.15 1.70
CA GLY A 2 3.94 1.16 2.75
C GLY A 2 5.17 2.03 2.49
N ILE A 3 6.31 1.43 2.13
CA ILE A 3 7.55 2.16 1.78
C ILE A 3 7.29 3.21 0.68
N ILE A 4 6.56 2.86 -0.38
CA ILE A 4 6.25 3.78 -1.48
C ILE A 4 5.39 4.93 -0.96
N ILE A 5 4.34 4.64 -0.19
CA ILE A 5 3.45 5.64 0.40
C ILE A 5 4.23 6.63 1.28
N PHE A 6 5.04 6.11 2.21
CA PHE A 6 5.80 6.98 3.13
C PHE A 6 6.89 7.76 2.41
N LEU A 7 7.51 7.23 1.35
CA LEU A 7 8.41 8.02 0.51
C LEU A 7 7.66 9.19 -0.15
N THR A 8 6.47 8.96 -0.70
CA THR A 8 5.63 10.02 -1.29
C THR A 8 5.27 11.10 -0.28
N ILE A 9 4.83 10.70 0.93
CA ILE A 9 4.49 11.65 2.00
C ILE A 9 5.75 12.38 2.49
N SER A 10 6.92 11.73 2.51
CA SER A 10 8.19 12.38 2.88
C SER A 10 8.55 13.49 1.89
N ILE A 11 8.27 13.30 0.60
CA ILE A 11 8.44 14.37 -0.40
C ILE A 11 7.55 15.56 -0.04
N PHE A 12 6.27 15.35 0.27
CA PHE A 12 5.37 16.43 0.68
C PHE A 12 5.87 17.16 1.94
N ALA A 13 6.31 16.40 2.94
CA ALA A 13 6.85 16.95 4.18
C ALA A 13 8.10 17.80 3.94
N LEU A 14 8.96 17.39 3.00
CA LEU A 14 10.17 18.13 2.61
C LEU A 14 9.82 19.48 1.99
N PHE A 15 8.89 19.52 1.05
CA PHE A 15 8.48 20.77 0.39
C PHE A 15 7.72 21.72 1.33
N LEU A 16 7.01 21.17 2.32
CA LEU A 16 6.34 21.95 3.36
C LEU A 16 7.29 22.37 4.52
N GLY A 17 8.56 21.97 4.48
CA GLY A 17 9.56 22.32 5.50
C GLY A 17 9.36 21.65 6.87
N ASN A 18 8.55 20.58 6.95
CA ASN A 18 8.29 19.88 8.20
C ASN A 18 9.35 18.79 8.46
N PHE A 19 10.51 19.22 8.96
CA PHE A 19 11.64 18.32 9.23
C PHE A 19 11.37 17.29 10.33
N THR A 20 10.59 17.63 11.35
CA THR A 20 10.23 16.69 12.43
C THR A 20 9.51 15.46 11.88
N LEU A 21 8.51 15.69 11.02
CA LEU A 21 7.75 14.62 10.39
C LEU A 21 8.64 13.85 9.39
N LEU A 22 9.51 14.54 8.67
CA LEU A 22 10.48 13.94 7.77
C LEU A 22 11.38 12.89 8.48
N PHE A 23 11.96 13.22 9.64
CA PHE A 23 12.81 12.30 10.39
C PHE A 23 12.06 11.06 10.88
N ILE A 24 10.82 11.24 11.34
CA ILE A 24 9.95 10.13 11.75
C ILE A 24 9.67 9.20 10.56
N LEU A 25 9.33 9.77 9.40
CA LEU A 25 9.04 8.99 8.19
C LEU A 25 10.27 8.23 7.67
N PHE A 26 11.44 8.86 7.61
CA PHE A 26 12.67 8.17 7.18
C PHE A 26 13.06 7.03 8.13
N SER A 27 12.90 7.23 9.44
CA SER A 27 13.13 6.17 10.43
C SER A 27 12.18 4.99 10.22
N TRP A 28 10.90 5.28 9.94
CA TRP A 28 9.89 4.26 9.65
C TRP A 28 10.14 3.53 8.32
N ILE A 29 10.54 4.26 7.27
CA ILE A 29 10.94 3.68 5.99
C ILE A 29 12.14 2.74 6.18
N GLY A 30 13.12 3.14 6.99
CA GLY A 30 14.27 2.30 7.35
C GLY A 30 13.85 0.99 8.03
N ALA A 31 12.94 1.07 8.99
CA ALA A 31 12.38 -0.12 9.65
C ALA A 31 11.64 -1.04 8.66
N LEU A 32 10.84 -0.47 7.75
CA LEU A 32 10.13 -1.23 6.72
C LEU A 32 11.07 -1.88 5.70
N LEU A 33 12.18 -1.23 5.33
CA LEU A 33 13.20 -1.80 4.46
C LEU A 33 13.91 -2.99 5.12
N GLY A 34 14.25 -2.85 6.40
CA GLY A 34 14.80 -3.96 7.20
C GLY A 34 13.84 -5.14 7.27
N PHE A 35 12.56 -4.88 7.53
CA PHE A 35 11.50 -5.89 7.54
C PHE A 35 11.30 -6.57 6.17
N LEU A 36 11.33 -5.79 5.08
CA LEU A 36 11.11 -6.28 3.72
C LEU A 36 12.10 -7.38 3.33
N LYS A 37 13.34 -7.33 3.82
CA LYS A 37 14.36 -8.37 3.59
C LYS A 37 13.89 -9.76 4.05
N PHE A 38 13.14 -9.83 5.16
CA PHE A 38 12.62 -11.08 5.71
C PHE A 38 11.21 -11.43 5.22
N ASN A 39 10.49 -10.43 4.72
CA ASN A 39 9.13 -10.60 4.19
C ASN A 39 9.09 -10.94 2.69
N LYS A 40 10.14 -10.61 1.92
CA LYS A 40 10.22 -10.93 0.49
C LYS A 40 10.09 -12.45 0.26
N PHE A 41 9.39 -12.82 -0.81
CA PHE A 41 9.17 -14.22 -1.16
C PHE A 41 10.48 -15.01 -1.29
N PRO A 42 10.60 -16.22 -0.69
CA PRO A 42 9.65 -16.85 0.23
C PRO A 42 9.66 -16.19 1.62
N SER A 43 8.49 -15.79 2.11
CA SER A 43 8.35 -15.00 3.34
C SER A 43 8.72 -15.83 4.58
N LYS A 44 9.57 -15.26 5.44
CA LYS A 44 9.96 -15.85 6.73
C LYS A 44 9.22 -15.23 7.91
N ILE A 45 8.86 -13.95 7.77
CA ILE A 45 8.19 -13.17 8.80
C ILE A 45 6.97 -12.49 8.16
N PHE A 46 5.82 -12.62 8.82
CA PHE A 46 4.59 -11.94 8.43
C PHE A 46 4.45 -10.60 9.17
N PRO A 47 3.87 -9.58 8.52
CA PRO A 47 3.73 -8.27 9.14
C PRO A 47 2.72 -8.26 10.31
N GLY A 48 1.72 -9.15 10.25
CA GLY A 48 0.60 -9.17 11.20
C GLY A 48 -0.19 -7.87 11.23
N ASP A 49 -1.03 -7.73 12.25
CA ASP A 49 -1.85 -6.53 12.45
C ASP A 49 -1.05 -5.35 13.00
N ILE A 50 0.09 -5.63 13.64
CA ILE A 50 0.95 -4.61 14.26
C ILE A 50 1.46 -3.63 13.19
N ILE A 51 2.06 -4.15 12.11
CA ILE A 51 2.61 -3.28 11.05
C ILE A 51 1.49 -2.64 10.22
N THR A 52 0.39 -3.35 9.96
CA THR A 52 -0.69 -2.84 9.11
C THR A 52 -1.48 -1.72 9.77
N LEU A 53 -1.83 -1.86 11.06
CA LEU A 53 -2.53 -0.83 11.83
C LEU A 53 -1.65 0.40 12.07
N VAL A 54 -0.38 0.20 12.43
CA VAL A 54 0.57 1.32 12.62
C VAL A 54 0.78 2.09 11.32
N ASN A 55 0.88 1.40 10.17
CA ASN A 55 0.97 2.09 8.89
C ASN A 55 -0.27 2.96 8.61
N GLY A 56 -1.47 2.45 8.88
CA GLY A 56 -2.70 3.21 8.72
C GLY A 56 -2.77 4.44 9.63
N ALA A 57 -2.39 4.27 10.89
CA ALA A 57 -2.34 5.36 11.87
C ALA A 57 -1.33 6.45 11.46
N LEU A 58 -0.12 6.07 11.04
CA LEU A 58 0.90 7.02 10.59
C LEU A 58 0.46 7.79 9.35
N VAL A 59 -0.17 7.14 8.37
CA VAL A 59 -0.72 7.82 7.20
C VAL A 59 -1.77 8.86 7.61
N GLY A 60 -2.68 8.50 8.51
CA GLY A 60 -3.71 9.42 9.02
C GLY A 60 -3.11 10.62 9.76
N VAL A 61 -2.11 10.39 10.63
CA VAL A 61 -1.39 11.46 11.32
C VAL A 61 -0.70 12.38 10.32
N CYS A 62 -0.03 11.83 9.31
CA CYS A 62 0.63 12.65 8.28
C CYS A 62 -0.36 13.49 7.48
N ALA A 63 -1.53 12.94 7.16
CA ALA A 63 -2.58 13.66 6.44
C ALA A 63 -3.03 14.91 7.21
N ILE A 64 -3.24 14.77 8.53
CA ILE A 64 -3.69 15.86 9.40
C ILE A 64 -2.56 16.88 9.63
N VAL A 65 -1.36 16.43 9.98
CA VAL A 65 -0.24 17.33 10.32
C VAL A 65 0.20 18.17 9.12
N LEU A 66 0.13 17.63 7.91
CA LEU A 66 0.47 18.37 6.69
C LEU A 66 -0.71 19.19 6.14
N ASN A 67 -1.92 19.04 6.68
CA ASN A 67 -3.18 19.56 6.11
C ASN A 67 -3.34 19.17 4.62
N LEU A 68 -3.05 17.89 4.31
CA LEU A 68 -3.07 17.31 2.97
C LEU A 68 -4.07 16.14 2.89
N GLU A 69 -5.23 16.24 3.51
CA GLU A 69 -6.14 15.09 3.72
C GLU A 69 -6.59 14.48 2.39
N ILE A 70 -7.00 15.31 1.44
CA ILE A 70 -7.49 14.86 0.12
C ILE A 70 -6.35 14.23 -0.68
N LEU A 71 -5.17 14.85 -0.65
CA LEU A 71 -4.01 14.39 -1.40
C LEU A 71 -3.47 13.06 -0.83
N VAL A 72 -3.38 12.93 0.49
CA VAL A 72 -2.96 11.70 1.16
C VAL A 72 -4.02 10.60 0.98
N ALA A 73 -5.31 10.92 1.01
CA ALA A 73 -6.38 9.99 0.66
C ALA A 73 -6.22 9.46 -0.78
N PHE A 74 -5.80 10.31 -1.72
CA PHE A 74 -5.48 9.89 -3.08
C PHE A 74 -4.24 8.98 -3.14
N VAL A 75 -3.20 9.23 -2.35
CA VAL A 75 -2.02 8.33 -2.27
C VAL A 75 -2.41 6.92 -1.82
N ILE A 76 -3.38 6.78 -0.90
CA ILE A 76 -3.86 5.48 -0.42
C ILE A 76 -5.07 4.93 -1.18
N LEU A 77 -5.36 5.45 -2.38
CA LEU A 77 -6.55 5.09 -3.16
C LEU A 77 -6.75 3.58 -3.33
N LEU A 78 -5.69 2.80 -3.52
CA LEU A 78 -5.78 1.33 -3.63
C LEU A 78 -6.35 0.68 -2.37
N PHE A 79 -6.02 1.21 -1.19
CA PHE A 79 -6.53 0.71 0.09
C PHE A 79 -7.99 1.10 0.30
N ILE A 80 -8.38 2.29 -0.17
CA ILE A 80 -9.78 2.73 -0.16
C ILE A 80 -10.64 1.83 -1.07
N ILE A 81 -10.15 1.54 -2.28
CA ILE A 81 -10.83 0.63 -3.21
C ILE A 81 -10.95 -0.77 -2.60
N GLU A 82 -9.87 -1.30 -2.00
CA GLU A 82 -9.88 -2.58 -1.30
C GLU A 82 -10.94 -2.61 -0.18
N PHE A 83 -11.02 -1.55 0.61
CA PHE A 83 -12.02 -1.40 1.66
C PHE A 83 -13.45 -1.42 1.12
N ILE A 84 -13.73 -0.67 0.05
CA ILE A 84 -15.06 -0.61 -0.59
C ILE A 84 -15.47 -1.99 -1.13
N ILE A 85 -14.54 -2.71 -1.77
CA ILE A 85 -14.80 -4.07 -2.26
C ILE A 85 -15.16 -4.99 -1.08
N LYS A 86 -14.37 -4.96 0.01
CA LYS A 86 -14.64 -5.78 1.19
C LYS A 86 -15.96 -5.41 1.89
N ALA A 87 -16.29 -4.13 1.95
CA ALA A 87 -17.54 -3.63 2.51
C ALA A 87 -18.75 -4.15 1.70
N LYS A 88 -18.67 -4.14 0.37
CA LYS A 88 -19.70 -4.73 -0.51
C LYS A 88 -19.91 -6.23 -0.24
N HIS A 89 -18.85 -6.92 0.14
CA HIS A 89 -18.85 -8.33 0.52
C HIS A 89 -19.09 -8.56 2.03
N LYS A 90 -19.54 -7.53 2.77
CA LYS A 90 -19.84 -7.57 4.23
C LYS A 90 -18.68 -8.09 5.09
N PHE A 91 -17.43 -7.95 4.62
CA PHE A 91 -16.23 -8.48 5.29
C PHE A 91 -16.27 -9.99 5.58
N LYS A 92 -17.14 -10.76 4.90
CA LYS A 92 -17.29 -12.22 5.11
C LYS A 92 -16.43 -13.08 4.17
N THR A 93 -15.58 -12.46 3.36
CA THR A 93 -14.85 -13.16 2.29
C THR A 93 -13.45 -13.54 2.73
N GLU A 94 -13.11 -14.81 2.51
CA GLU A 94 -11.75 -15.30 2.69
C GLU A 94 -10.83 -14.66 1.65
N CYS A 95 -9.69 -14.15 2.09
CA CYS A 95 -8.74 -13.38 1.27
C CYS A 95 -7.51 -14.20 0.86
N PHE A 96 -7.62 -15.55 0.82
CA PHE A 96 -6.51 -16.44 0.51
C PHE A 96 -6.54 -16.90 -0.94
N GLY A 97 -5.42 -16.81 -1.64
CA GLY A 97 -5.25 -17.40 -2.97
C GLY A 97 -5.01 -18.90 -2.88
N ILE A 98 -5.57 -19.67 -3.82
CA ILE A 98 -5.36 -21.12 -3.89
C ILE A 98 -4.13 -21.38 -4.75
N ILE A 99 -3.10 -21.99 -4.17
CA ILE A 99 -1.85 -22.33 -4.88
C ILE A 99 -2.11 -23.59 -5.72
N LYS A 100 -1.88 -23.52 -7.03
CA LYS A 100 -1.95 -24.67 -7.95
C LYS A 100 -0.55 -25.13 -8.35
N LYS A 101 -0.45 -26.31 -8.98
CA LYS A 101 0.80 -26.81 -9.58
C LYS A 101 1.46 -25.70 -10.43
N ASN A 102 2.78 -25.56 -10.30
CA ASN A 102 3.64 -24.51 -10.89
C ASN A 102 3.65 -23.13 -10.20
N ASN A 103 3.30 -23.03 -8.91
CA ASN A 103 3.35 -21.78 -8.11
C ASN A 103 2.46 -20.64 -8.66
N VAL A 104 1.45 -20.98 -9.47
CA VAL A 104 0.43 -20.04 -9.94
C VAL A 104 -0.65 -19.93 -8.87
N ILE A 105 -1.06 -18.69 -8.57
CA ILE A 105 -2.12 -18.41 -7.61
C ILE A 105 -3.43 -18.22 -8.39
N LEU A 106 -4.46 -18.95 -7.99
CA LEU A 106 -5.82 -18.76 -8.48
C LEU A 106 -6.65 -17.98 -7.45
N PRO A 107 -7.60 -17.15 -7.92
CA PRO A 107 -8.52 -16.46 -7.01
C PRO A 107 -9.40 -17.49 -6.30
N ASN A 108 -9.60 -17.34 -4.99
CA ASN A 108 -10.62 -18.11 -4.30
C ASN A 108 -12.00 -17.71 -4.86
N PRO A 109 -12.87 -18.66 -5.26
CA PRO A 109 -14.20 -18.34 -5.80
C PRO A 109 -15.08 -17.55 -4.82
N LYS A 110 -14.84 -17.67 -3.51
CA LYS A 110 -15.52 -16.87 -2.47
C LYS A 110 -14.83 -15.53 -2.18
N GLY A 111 -13.73 -15.25 -2.86
CA GLY A 111 -12.87 -14.12 -2.60
C GLY A 111 -13.42 -12.78 -3.13
N GLY A 112 -13.44 -11.77 -2.26
CA GLY A 112 -13.90 -10.40 -2.57
C GLY A 112 -12.86 -9.34 -2.22
N SER A 113 -11.70 -9.39 -2.87
CA SER A 113 -10.58 -8.45 -2.70
C SER A 113 -10.09 -7.98 -4.06
N LEU A 114 -9.49 -6.80 -4.13
CA LEU A 114 -8.80 -6.25 -5.29
C LEU A 114 -7.76 -7.23 -5.84
N ILE A 115 -7.09 -7.97 -4.95
CA ILE A 115 -6.14 -9.02 -5.35
C ILE A 115 -6.85 -10.12 -6.14
N HIS A 116 -8.02 -10.57 -5.69
CA HIS A 116 -8.80 -11.58 -6.41
C HIS A 116 -9.32 -11.07 -7.76
N PHE A 117 -9.63 -9.78 -7.85
CA PHE A 117 -9.99 -9.17 -9.14
C PHE A 117 -8.81 -9.22 -10.13
N VAL A 118 -7.60 -8.86 -9.68
CA VAL A 118 -6.39 -8.96 -10.52
C VAL A 118 -6.09 -10.41 -10.91
N LEU A 119 -6.24 -11.36 -9.98
CA LEU A 119 -6.05 -12.78 -10.24
C LEU A 119 -7.10 -13.39 -11.20
N LYS A 120 -8.27 -12.77 -11.37
CA LYS A 120 -9.25 -13.19 -12.39
C LYS A 120 -8.86 -12.78 -13.81
N LEU A 121 -8.01 -11.74 -13.95
CA LEU A 121 -7.59 -11.23 -15.27
C LEU A 121 -6.51 -12.11 -15.92
N GLY A 122 -5.89 -13.01 -15.18
CA GLY A 122 -4.89 -13.93 -15.74
C GLY A 122 -4.14 -14.72 -14.69
N ASN A 123 -3.17 -15.51 -15.16
CA ASN A 123 -2.34 -16.35 -14.30
C ASN A 123 -1.15 -15.55 -13.76
N PHE A 124 -1.09 -15.36 -12.45
CA PHE A 124 0.01 -14.68 -11.78
C PHE A 124 0.71 -15.60 -10.78
N THR A 125 2.03 -15.47 -10.68
CA THR A 125 2.80 -15.93 -9.53
C THR A 125 2.72 -14.87 -8.43
N GLU A 126 2.97 -15.25 -7.17
CA GLU A 126 2.94 -14.32 -6.02
C GLU A 126 3.84 -13.11 -6.25
N GLN A 127 5.07 -13.35 -6.70
CA GLN A 127 6.05 -12.30 -6.97
C GLN A 127 5.56 -11.33 -8.05
N LYS A 128 5.02 -11.86 -9.15
CA LYS A 128 4.50 -11.05 -10.25
C LYS A 128 3.32 -10.21 -9.79
N LEU A 129 2.42 -10.80 -8.99
CA LEU A 129 1.27 -10.09 -8.42
C LEU A 129 1.72 -8.93 -7.51
N VAL A 130 2.64 -9.19 -6.57
CA VAL A 130 3.19 -8.16 -5.67
C VAL A 130 3.85 -7.04 -6.47
N PHE A 131 4.61 -7.39 -7.52
CA PHE A 131 5.25 -6.41 -8.39
C PHE A 131 4.25 -5.55 -9.18
N THR A 132 3.19 -6.15 -9.74
CA THR A 132 2.09 -5.41 -10.40
C THR A 132 1.49 -4.37 -9.46
N PHE A 133 1.25 -4.76 -8.22
CA PHE A 133 0.73 -3.87 -7.20
C PHE A 133 1.72 -2.75 -6.86
N TYR A 134 3.02 -3.05 -6.74
CA TYR A 134 4.04 -2.01 -6.53
C TYR A 134 4.09 -1.00 -7.69
N LEU A 135 3.98 -1.47 -8.93
CA LEU A 135 3.90 -0.59 -10.11
C LEU A 135 2.67 0.31 -10.03
N LEU A 136 1.49 -0.25 -9.76
CA LEU A 136 0.25 0.51 -9.67
C LEU A 136 0.31 1.60 -8.58
N GLN A 137 0.85 1.25 -7.40
CA GLN A 137 1.03 2.22 -6.32
C GLN A 137 2.04 3.31 -6.67
N THR A 138 3.12 2.95 -7.38
CA THR A 138 4.13 3.93 -7.83
C THR A 138 3.50 4.91 -8.82
N LEU A 139 2.68 4.44 -9.76
CA LEU A 139 1.96 5.31 -10.71
C LEU A 139 1.05 6.30 -9.98
N ILE A 140 0.24 5.83 -9.04
CA ILE A 140 -0.64 6.68 -8.22
C ILE A 140 0.19 7.70 -7.43
N SER A 141 1.33 7.28 -6.88
CA SER A 141 2.23 8.15 -6.12
C SER A 141 2.87 9.24 -6.97
N VAL A 142 3.29 8.92 -8.21
CA VAL A 142 3.83 9.92 -9.15
C VAL A 142 2.77 10.95 -9.51
N ILE A 143 1.54 10.50 -9.80
CA ILE A 143 0.41 11.40 -10.08
C ILE A 143 0.12 12.29 -8.86
N ALA A 144 0.16 11.73 -7.64
CA ALA A 144 -0.04 12.51 -6.42
C ALA A 144 1.03 13.59 -6.24
N VAL A 145 2.29 13.30 -6.57
CA VAL A 145 3.38 14.29 -6.54
C VAL A 145 3.17 15.39 -7.57
N VAL A 146 2.77 15.05 -8.79
CA VAL A 146 2.46 16.06 -9.82
C VAL A 146 1.29 16.95 -9.38
N LEU A 147 0.21 16.34 -8.85
CA LEU A 147 -0.92 17.09 -8.31
C LEU A 147 -0.53 18.01 -7.15
N PHE A 148 0.36 17.54 -6.27
CA PHE A 148 0.89 18.37 -5.18
C PHE A 148 1.57 19.63 -5.73
N PHE A 149 2.46 19.49 -6.71
CA PHE A 149 3.10 20.67 -7.30
C PHE A 149 2.10 21.62 -7.94
N ILE A 150 1.11 21.11 -8.68
CA ILE A 150 0.10 21.94 -9.35
C ILE A 150 -0.79 22.72 -8.36
N ILE A 151 -1.09 22.14 -7.20
CA ILE A 151 -2.00 22.75 -6.22
C ILE A 151 -1.28 23.77 -5.33
N TYR A 152 -0.01 23.53 -5.01
CA TYR A 152 0.74 24.31 -4.01
C TYR A 152 1.80 25.26 -4.59
N PHE A 153 2.08 25.19 -5.90
CA PHE A 153 3.03 26.05 -6.62
C PHE A 153 2.48 26.51 -7.97
#